data_AF-T0ZCF2-F1
#
_entry.id   AF-T0ZCF2-F1
#
_cell.length_a   1.000
_cell.length_b   1.000
_cell.length_c   1.000
_cell.angle_alpha   90.00
_cell.angle_beta   90.00
_cell.angle_gamma   90.00
#
_symmetry.space_group_name_H-M   'P 1'
#
loop_
_entity.id
_entity.type
_entity.pdbx_description
1 polymer ?
#
loop_
_entity_poly.entity_id
_entity_poly.type
_entity_poly.pdbx_seq_one_letter_code
_entity_poly.pdbx_strand_id
1 'polypeptide(L)'
;DKLYAFRDPLGIRPLIFGQVGNHYVVASESSVLDVLGGKIIRDVEPGEVIEFSETGFKVILNSPSLRTAHCMFEYVYFSRPDSVIDGVEVYNTRILMGRQLAKEAPVAADVVVPVPDSGRTQAMGYAMELGIEYSEGLFKNRYSERTFIMPSQSLRSN
;
A
#
# COMPACT_ATOMS: atom_id res chain seq x y z
N ASP A 1 -17.97 -3.50 26.89
CA ASP A 1 -18.19 -3.56 25.42
C ASP A 1 -17.20 -4.48 24.74
N LYS A 2 -17.47 -4.87 23.49
CA LYS A 2 -16.58 -5.73 22.69
C LYS A 2 -16.47 -5.21 21.27
N LEU A 3 -15.29 -5.33 20.68
CA LEU A 3 -15.02 -5.06 19.27
C LEU A 3 -14.68 -6.39 18.58
N TYR A 4 -15.19 -6.60 17.38
CA TYR A 4 -14.86 -7.76 16.56
C TYR A 4 -14.22 -7.31 15.25
N ALA A 5 -13.10 -7.94 14.89
CA ALA A 5 -12.47 -7.80 13.60
C ALA A 5 -12.55 -9.13 12.86
N PHE A 6 -12.95 -9.11 11.60
CA PHE A 6 -12.98 -10.31 10.77
C PHE A 6 -12.32 -10.04 9.43
N ARG A 7 -11.61 -11.04 8.91
CA ARG A 7 -11.07 -11.03 7.56
C ARG A 7 -11.64 -12.20 6.78
N ASP A 8 -12.00 -11.97 5.52
CA ASP A 8 -12.60 -13.03 4.69
C ASP A 8 -11.61 -14.20 4.50
N PRO A 9 -12.08 -15.44 4.26
CA PRO A 9 -11.22 -16.62 4.11
C PRO A 9 -10.18 -16.53 2.99
N LEU A 10 -10.38 -15.67 1.99
CA LEU A 10 -9.42 -15.45 0.91
C LEU A 10 -8.43 -14.33 1.24
N GLY A 11 -8.66 -13.54 2.28
CA GLY A 11 -7.80 -12.45 2.72
C GLY A 11 -7.70 -11.33 1.70
N ILE A 12 -8.78 -11.05 0.94
CA ILE A 12 -8.74 -10.17 -0.23
C ILE A 12 -8.27 -8.77 0.16
N ARG A 13 -8.82 -8.24 1.26
CA ARG A 13 -8.46 -6.93 1.80
C ARG A 13 -7.51 -7.06 2.99
N PRO A 14 -6.54 -6.14 3.13
CA PRO A 14 -5.66 -6.11 4.28
C PRO A 14 -6.44 -5.71 5.54
N LEU A 15 -6.07 -6.30 6.66
CA LEU A 15 -6.61 -5.96 7.96
C LEU A 15 -5.54 -6.25 8.99
N ILE A 16 -5.15 -5.24 9.75
CA ILE A 16 -4.08 -5.31 10.73
C ILE A 16 -4.56 -4.77 12.06
N PHE A 17 -4.00 -5.27 13.15
CA PHE A 17 -4.28 -4.73 14.47
C PHE A 17 -3.02 -4.55 15.31
N GLY A 18 -3.16 -3.62 16.24
CA GLY A 18 -2.09 -3.22 17.13
C GLY A 18 -2.65 -2.55 18.37
N GLN A 19 -1.75 -1.89 19.10
CA GLN A 19 -2.05 -1.23 20.36
C GLN A 19 -1.56 0.21 20.34
N VAL A 20 -2.43 1.14 20.72
CA VAL A 20 -2.11 2.56 20.92
C VAL A 20 -2.42 2.90 22.38
N GLY A 21 -1.37 3.11 23.19
CA GLY A 21 -1.52 3.20 24.64
C GLY A 21 -2.08 1.91 25.22
N ASN A 22 -3.27 1.97 25.84
CA ASN A 22 -3.97 0.81 26.42
C ASN A 22 -5.12 0.30 25.55
N HIS A 23 -5.29 0.83 24.33
CA HIS A 23 -6.40 0.48 23.45
C HIS A 23 -5.94 -0.34 22.26
N TYR A 24 -6.75 -1.33 21.88
CA TYR A 24 -6.58 -2.01 20.61
C TYR A 24 -7.12 -1.16 19.47
N VAL A 25 -6.39 -1.14 18.36
CA VAL A 25 -6.77 -0.45 17.13
C VAL A 25 -6.69 -1.46 15.99
N VAL A 26 -7.72 -1.47 15.15
CA VAL A 26 -7.82 -2.28 13.94
C VAL A 26 -7.89 -1.33 12.75
N ALA A 27 -7.10 -1.57 11.72
CA ALA A 27 -7.01 -0.70 10.56
C ALA A 27 -6.78 -1.51 9.28
N SER A 28 -7.05 -0.91 8.12
CA SER A 28 -6.75 -1.54 6.83
C SER A 28 -5.26 -1.55 6.49
N GLU A 29 -4.47 -0.67 7.08
CA GLU A 29 -3.05 -0.48 6.75
C GLU A 29 -2.21 -0.25 8.01
N SER A 30 -0.98 -0.77 8.02
CA SER A 30 -0.05 -0.62 9.14
C SER A 30 0.31 0.84 9.42
N SER A 31 0.36 1.66 8.36
CA SER A 31 0.69 3.09 8.43
C SER A 31 -0.22 3.88 9.38
N VAL A 32 -1.44 3.41 9.63
CA VAL A 32 -2.34 4.02 10.62
C VAL A 32 -1.79 3.87 12.04
N LEU A 33 -1.27 2.69 12.39
CA LEU A 33 -0.69 2.45 13.71
C LEU A 33 0.57 3.27 13.90
N ASP A 34 1.40 3.39 12.86
CA ASP A 34 2.62 4.21 12.91
C ASP A 34 2.29 5.69 13.12
N VAL A 35 1.32 6.23 12.39
CA VAL A 35 0.85 7.63 12.55
C VAL A 35 0.30 7.90 13.95
N LEU A 36 -0.34 6.91 14.56
CA LEU A 36 -0.87 7.00 15.92
C LEU A 36 0.18 6.72 17.02
N GLY A 37 1.43 6.40 16.65
CA GLY A 37 2.48 6.02 17.60
C GLY A 37 2.20 4.68 18.31
N GLY A 38 1.44 3.81 17.66
CA GLY A 38 1.09 2.48 18.15
C GLY A 38 2.17 1.43 17.91
N LYS A 39 1.92 0.23 18.45
CA LYS A 39 2.70 -0.97 18.17
C LYS A 39 1.85 -1.96 17.39
N ILE A 40 2.36 -2.41 16.26
CA ILE A 40 1.74 -3.48 15.49
C ILE A 40 1.85 -4.80 16.29
N ILE A 41 0.74 -5.55 16.34
CA ILE A 41 0.75 -6.91 16.89
C ILE A 41 0.90 -7.90 15.74
N ARG A 42 -0.04 -7.92 14.78
CA ARG A 42 0.03 -8.65 13.50
C ARG A 42 -1.15 -8.31 12.58
N ASP A 43 -1.08 -8.77 11.33
CA ASP A 43 -2.23 -8.88 10.44
C ASP A 43 -3.28 -9.85 11.02
N VAL A 44 -4.55 -9.59 10.71
CA VAL A 44 -5.66 -10.55 10.92
C VAL A 44 -5.55 -11.61 9.84
N GLU A 45 -5.53 -12.88 10.22
CA GLU A 45 -5.35 -13.99 9.28
C GLU A 45 -6.60 -14.16 8.38
N PRO A 46 -6.45 -14.64 7.13
CA PRO A 46 -7.60 -14.96 6.28
C PRO A 46 -8.56 -15.94 6.95
N GLY A 47 -9.84 -15.57 7.08
CA GLY A 47 -10.88 -16.38 7.71
C GLY A 47 -10.91 -16.30 9.23
N GLU A 48 -10.11 -15.40 9.82
CA GLU A 48 -10.05 -15.17 11.26
C GLU A 48 -11.12 -14.19 11.73
N VAL A 49 -11.68 -14.46 12.92
CA VAL A 49 -12.46 -13.50 13.70
C VAL A 49 -11.79 -13.31 15.06
N ILE A 50 -11.43 -12.08 15.37
CA ILE A 50 -10.81 -11.67 16.64
C ILE A 50 -11.83 -10.90 17.47
N GLU A 51 -12.02 -11.31 18.72
CA GLU A 51 -12.74 -10.57 19.75
C GLU A 51 -11.74 -9.74 20.57
N PHE A 52 -11.98 -8.44 20.70
CA PHE A 52 -11.26 -7.52 21.58
C PHE A 52 -12.16 -7.10 22.75
N SER A 53 -11.60 -7.08 23.95
CA SER A 53 -12.27 -6.72 25.19
C SER A 53 -11.29 -6.07 26.18
N GLU A 54 -11.78 -5.65 27.35
CA GLU A 54 -10.96 -5.04 28.40
C GLU A 54 -9.85 -5.97 28.94
N THR A 55 -10.03 -7.29 28.84
CA THR A 55 -9.05 -8.27 29.34
C THR A 55 -8.03 -8.69 28.28
N GLY A 56 -8.15 -8.20 27.04
CA GLY A 56 -7.28 -8.54 25.93
C GLY A 56 -8.03 -8.91 24.66
N PHE A 57 -7.34 -9.56 23.73
CA PHE A 57 -7.92 -10.11 22.50
C PHE A 57 -7.82 -11.63 22.44
N LYS A 58 -8.74 -12.27 21.73
CA LYS A 58 -8.69 -13.71 21.43
C LYS A 58 -9.28 -14.01 20.07
N VAL A 59 -8.76 -15.06 19.43
CA VAL A 59 -9.32 -15.62 18.20
C VAL A 59 -10.53 -16.47 18.57
N ILE A 60 -11.71 -16.13 18.04
CA ILE A 60 -12.96 -16.85 18.33
C ILE A 60 -13.42 -17.73 17.18
N LEU A 61 -12.91 -17.48 15.98
CA LEU A 61 -13.12 -18.30 14.79
C LEU A 61 -11.85 -18.24 13.96
N ASN A 62 -11.45 -19.39 13.41
CA ASN A 62 -10.41 -19.47 12.40
C ASN A 62 -10.86 -20.48 11.35
N SER A 63 -11.29 -19.97 10.19
CA SER A 63 -11.81 -20.78 9.08
C SER A 63 -11.11 -20.41 7.77
N PRO A 64 -9.82 -20.75 7.62
CA PRO A 64 -9.04 -20.37 6.46
C PRO A 64 -9.53 -21.12 5.21
N SER A 65 -9.37 -20.51 4.05
CA SER A 65 -9.53 -21.17 2.76
C SER A 65 -8.30 -22.01 2.41
N LEU A 66 -8.44 -22.99 1.50
CA LEU A 66 -7.30 -23.74 0.94
C LEU A 66 -6.32 -22.84 0.17
N ARG A 67 -6.75 -21.65 -0.23
CA ARG A 67 -5.95 -20.65 -0.94
C ARG A 67 -6.29 -19.24 -0.50
N THR A 68 -5.34 -18.33 -0.62
CA THR A 68 -5.58 -16.89 -0.53
C THR A 68 -5.78 -16.26 -1.92
N ALA A 69 -6.35 -15.06 -1.94
CA ALA A 69 -6.55 -14.23 -3.13
C ALA A 69 -6.39 -12.75 -2.78
N HIS A 70 -5.27 -12.40 -2.13
CA HIS A 70 -4.95 -11.02 -1.76
C HIS A 70 -5.04 -10.08 -2.96
N CYS A 71 -5.61 -8.90 -2.75
CA CYS A 71 -5.76 -7.92 -3.81
C CYS A 71 -4.38 -7.38 -4.24
N MET A 72 -3.87 -7.81 -5.40
CA MET A 72 -2.59 -7.32 -5.93
C MET A 72 -2.52 -5.79 -6.09
N PHE A 73 -3.68 -5.15 -6.28
CA PHE A 73 -3.76 -3.69 -6.46
C PHE A 73 -3.40 -2.90 -5.20
N GLU A 74 -3.45 -3.52 -4.02
CA GLU A 74 -2.91 -2.93 -2.78
C GLU A 74 -1.41 -2.63 -2.94
N TYR A 75 -0.65 -3.63 -3.41
CA TYR A 75 0.77 -3.50 -3.69
C TYR A 75 1.08 -2.60 -4.89
N VAL A 76 0.29 -2.68 -5.96
CA VAL A 76 0.54 -1.88 -7.18
C VAL A 76 0.26 -0.39 -6.95
N TYR A 77 -0.82 -0.05 -6.23
CA TYR A 77 -1.33 1.32 -6.25
C TYR A 77 -2.04 1.79 -4.97
N PHE A 78 -2.98 1.02 -4.41
CA PHE A 78 -3.91 1.55 -3.40
C PHE A 78 -3.25 1.88 -2.07
N SER A 79 -2.43 0.96 -1.55
CA SER A 79 -1.86 1.15 -0.21
C SER A 79 -0.77 2.20 -0.24
N ARG A 80 -0.54 2.83 0.91
CA ARG A 80 0.58 3.75 1.05
C ARG A 80 1.91 3.00 0.94
N PRO A 81 2.97 3.64 0.38
CA PRO A 81 4.27 2.99 0.27
C PRO A 81 4.86 2.55 1.61
N ASP A 82 4.56 3.27 2.69
CA ASP A 82 5.03 2.98 4.06
C ASP A 82 4.21 1.90 4.78
N SER A 83 3.22 1.29 4.12
CA SER A 83 2.45 0.20 4.68
C SER A 83 3.15 -1.17 4.50
N VAL A 84 2.93 -2.05 5.48
CA VAL A 84 3.27 -3.48 5.45
C VAL A 84 1.95 -4.25 5.46
N ILE A 85 1.81 -5.19 4.54
CA ILE A 85 0.61 -6.02 4.39
C ILE A 85 1.05 -7.48 4.42
N ASP A 86 0.53 -8.27 5.36
CA ASP A 86 0.88 -9.69 5.48
C ASP A 86 2.41 -9.92 5.53
N GLY A 87 3.12 -9.04 6.26
CA GLY A 87 4.58 -9.05 6.36
C GLY A 87 5.36 -8.55 5.12
N VAL A 88 4.67 -8.09 4.08
CA VAL A 88 5.28 -7.60 2.83
C VAL A 88 5.23 -6.08 2.77
N GLU A 89 6.41 -5.46 2.64
CA GLU A 89 6.55 -4.01 2.47
C GLU A 89 6.06 -3.55 1.10
N VAL A 90 5.13 -2.59 1.06
CA VAL A 90 4.59 -2.05 -0.19
C VAL A 90 5.67 -1.30 -0.97
N TYR A 91 6.50 -0.49 -0.29
CA TYR A 91 7.61 0.24 -0.93
C TYR A 91 8.56 -0.69 -1.68
N ASN A 92 9.09 -1.71 -1.00
CA ASN A 92 10.04 -2.65 -1.59
C ASN A 92 9.40 -3.45 -2.72
N THR A 93 8.13 -3.86 -2.57
CA THR A 93 7.40 -4.55 -3.64
C THR A 93 7.34 -3.72 -4.93
N ARG A 94 7.07 -2.41 -4.82
CA ARG A 94 7.05 -1.51 -5.98
C ARG A 94 8.43 -1.30 -6.60
N ILE A 95 9.50 -1.29 -5.80
CA ILE A 95 10.88 -1.28 -6.30
C ILE A 95 11.16 -2.53 -7.13
N LEU A 96 10.78 -3.70 -6.62
CA LEU A 96 10.96 -4.97 -7.31
C LEU A 96 10.15 -5.03 -8.62
N MET A 97 8.93 -4.48 -8.64
CA MET A 97 8.14 -4.33 -9.87
C MET A 97 8.90 -3.49 -10.92
N GLY A 98 9.50 -2.37 -10.51
CA GLY A 98 10.32 -1.53 -11.37
C GLY A 98 11.54 -2.27 -11.96
N ARG A 99 12.25 -2.98 -11.09
CA ARG A 99 13.40 -3.83 -11.50
C ARG A 99 12.97 -4.93 -12.47
N GLN A 100 11.83 -5.57 -12.21
CA GLN A 100 11.32 -6.62 -13.08
C GLN A 100 10.97 -6.05 -14.46
N LEU A 101 10.34 -4.87 -14.51
CA LEU A 101 10.05 -4.18 -15.77
C LEU A 101 11.33 -3.85 -16.56
N ALA A 102 12.40 -3.43 -15.89
CA ALA A 102 13.69 -3.17 -16.52
C ALA A 102 14.32 -4.44 -17.13
N LYS A 103 14.12 -5.61 -16.52
CA LYS A 103 14.57 -6.89 -17.07
C LYS A 103 13.75 -7.35 -18.26
N GLU A 104 12.43 -7.18 -18.21
CA GLU A 104 11.50 -7.61 -19.26
C GLU A 104 11.51 -6.68 -20.48
N ALA A 105 11.68 -5.38 -20.25
CA ALA A 105 11.64 -4.35 -21.28
C ALA A 105 12.73 -3.28 -21.03
N PRO A 106 14.02 -3.62 -21.19
CA PRO A 106 15.10 -2.66 -21.07
C PRO A 106 15.10 -1.66 -22.23
N VAL A 107 15.55 -0.44 -21.97
CA VAL A 107 15.74 0.59 -23.00
C VAL A 107 17.04 1.36 -22.75
N ALA A 108 17.71 1.78 -23.82
CA ALA A 108 18.78 2.76 -23.73
C ALA A 108 18.15 4.16 -23.67
N ALA A 109 18.31 4.85 -22.54
CA ALA A 109 17.81 6.19 -22.32
C ALA A 109 18.75 6.95 -21.39
N ASP A 110 18.71 8.28 -21.46
CA ASP A 110 19.55 9.15 -20.62
C ASP A 110 18.99 9.29 -19.20
N VAL A 111 17.66 9.24 -19.05
CA VAL A 111 16.98 9.52 -17.78
C VAL A 111 15.68 8.72 -17.62
N VAL A 112 15.38 8.33 -16.39
CA VAL A 112 14.09 7.77 -15.98
C VAL A 112 13.33 8.81 -15.15
N VAL A 113 12.12 9.15 -15.60
CA VAL A 113 11.26 10.14 -14.93
C VAL A 113 9.95 9.49 -14.48
N PRO A 114 9.58 9.56 -13.19
CA PRO A 114 8.30 9.04 -12.72
C PRO A 114 7.14 9.97 -13.06
N VAL A 115 5.93 9.40 -13.15
CA VAL A 115 4.70 10.17 -12.99
C VAL A 115 4.40 10.29 -11.49
N PRO A 116 4.41 11.50 -10.90
CA PRO A 116 4.18 11.68 -9.47
C PRO A 116 2.69 11.56 -9.10
N ASP A 117 2.34 11.05 -7.92
CA ASP A 117 3.24 10.50 -6.89
C ASP A 117 3.40 8.97 -7.00
N SER A 118 2.48 8.32 -7.71
CA SER A 118 2.28 6.86 -7.69
C SER A 118 3.39 6.05 -8.37
N GLY A 119 4.07 6.62 -9.37
CA GLY A 119 5.08 5.92 -10.16
C GLY A 119 6.51 6.00 -9.59
N ARG A 120 6.74 6.78 -8.53
CA ARG A 120 8.10 7.07 -8.03
C ARG A 120 8.90 5.83 -7.67
N THR A 121 8.31 4.93 -6.87
CA THR A 121 8.98 3.71 -6.39
C THR A 121 9.32 2.75 -7.53
N GLN A 122 8.42 2.57 -8.49
CA GLN A 122 8.63 1.71 -9.64
C GLN A 122 9.69 2.29 -10.57
N ALA A 123 9.62 3.59 -10.88
CA ALA A 123 10.62 4.27 -11.70
C ALA A 123 12.02 4.21 -11.05
N MET A 124 12.10 4.37 -9.73
CA MET A 124 13.37 4.25 -9.01
C MET A 124 13.95 2.83 -9.13
N GLY A 125 13.11 1.79 -8.99
CA GLY A 125 13.53 0.41 -9.21
C GLY A 125 14.02 0.14 -10.63
N TYR A 126 13.32 0.67 -11.63
CA TYR A 126 13.69 0.55 -13.05
C TYR A 126 15.06 1.22 -13.34
N ALA A 127 15.24 2.45 -12.85
CA ALA A 127 16.49 3.20 -13.00
C ALA A 127 17.68 2.48 -12.34
N MET A 128 17.49 1.97 -11.12
CA MET A 128 18.52 1.20 -10.40
C MET A 128 18.93 -0.07 -11.14
N GLU A 129 17.99 -0.78 -11.76
CA GLU A 129 18.29 -2.03 -12.47
C GLU A 129 19.12 -1.80 -13.75
N LEU A 130 18.83 -0.73 -14.49
CA LEU A 130 19.54 -0.42 -15.74
C LEU A 130 20.77 0.49 -15.53
N GLY A 131 20.96 1.04 -14.33
CA GLY A 131 22.01 2.03 -14.07
C GLY A 131 21.79 3.36 -14.78
N ILE A 132 20.54 3.72 -15.06
CA ILE A 132 20.15 4.99 -15.70
C ILE A 132 19.88 6.03 -14.60
N GLU A 133 20.17 7.31 -14.88
CA GLU A 133 19.87 8.40 -13.95
C GLU A 133 18.36 8.51 -13.67
N TYR A 134 17.98 8.58 -12.39
CA TYR A 134 16.63 8.91 -11.96
C TYR A 134 16.50 10.42 -11.78
N SER A 135 15.45 11.02 -12.34
CA SER A 135 15.19 12.47 -12.20
C SER A 135 13.72 12.78 -11.98
N GLU A 136 13.43 13.78 -11.15
CA GLU A 136 12.08 14.34 -10.97
C GLU A 136 11.80 15.36 -12.09
N GLY A 137 11.52 14.87 -13.30
CA GLY A 137 11.17 15.70 -14.46
C GLY A 137 9.69 16.15 -14.52
N LEU A 138 8.81 15.54 -13.73
CA LEU A 138 7.39 15.86 -13.65
C LEU A 138 7.02 16.27 -12.22
N PHE A 139 6.23 17.34 -12.09
CA PHE A 139 5.74 17.82 -10.80
C PHE A 139 4.22 17.89 -10.78
N LYS A 140 3.61 17.22 -9.79
CA LYS A 140 2.18 17.31 -9.55
C LYS A 140 1.86 18.57 -8.76
N ASN A 141 0.97 19.41 -9.30
CA ASN A 141 0.43 20.54 -8.55
C ASN A 141 -0.48 20.05 -7.41
N ARG A 142 -0.01 20.20 -6.16
CA ARG A 142 -0.73 19.76 -4.96
C ARG A 142 -1.92 20.64 -4.60
N TYR A 143 -2.04 21.81 -5.21
CA TYR A 143 -3.12 22.78 -5.00
C TYR A 143 -4.24 22.65 -6.03
N SER A 144 -4.13 21.72 -6.97
CA SER A 144 -5.18 21.45 -7.95
C SER A 144 -6.29 20.61 -7.31
N GLU A 145 -7.47 21.18 -7.14
CA GLU A 145 -8.65 20.43 -6.73
C GLU A 145 -9.19 19.52 -7.86
N ARG A 146 -9.99 18.51 -7.49
CA ARG A 146 -10.56 17.52 -8.45
C ARG A 146 -11.51 18.14 -9.48
N THR A 147 -11.99 19.36 -9.23
CA THR A 147 -12.77 20.18 -10.17
C THR A 147 -11.93 21.34 -10.66
N PHE A 148 -10.97 21.05 -11.53
CA PHE A 148 -10.40 22.10 -12.38
C PHE A 148 -11.46 22.41 -13.46
N ILE A 149 -12.28 23.44 -13.23
CA ILE A 149 -13.04 24.06 -14.33
C ILE A 149 -11.99 24.69 -15.24
N MET A 150 -11.46 23.91 -16.18
CA MET A 150 -10.61 24.43 -17.24
C MET A 150 -11.49 25.31 -18.15
N PRO A 151 -11.21 26.62 -18.27
CA PRO A 151 -12.14 27.57 -18.85
C PRO A 151 -12.37 27.39 -20.37
N SER A 152 -11.59 26.56 -21.06
CA SER A 152 -11.84 26.20 -22.46
C SER A 152 -11.13 24.92 -22.90
N GLN A 153 -11.71 24.20 -23.87
CA GLN A 153 -11.10 23.04 -24.53
C GLN A 153 -9.76 23.41 -25.21
N SER A 154 -9.62 24.65 -25.68
CA SER A 154 -8.40 25.15 -26.34
C SER A 154 -7.17 25.18 -25.44
N LEU A 155 -7.34 25.28 -24.12
CA LEU A 155 -6.24 25.23 -23.15
C LEU A 155 -5.81 23.79 -22.80
N ARG A 156 -6.55 22.77 -23.25
CA ARG A 156 -6.30 21.34 -22.93
C ARG A 156 -5.39 20.62 -23.91
N SER A 157 -5.09 21.21 -25.06
CA SER A 157 -4.53 20.51 -26.22
C SER A 157 -3.20 21.07 -26.75
N ASN A 158 -2.41 21.74 -25.89
CA ASN A 158 -1.01 22.07 -26.17
C ASN A 158 -0.09 21.23 -25.29
#